data_AF-A0A1S1EKW5-F1
#
_entry.id   AF-A0A1S1EKW5-F1
#
_cell.length_a   1.000
_cell.length_b   1.000
_cell.length_c   1.000
_cell.angle_alpha   90.00
_cell.angle_beta   90.00
_cell.angle_gamma   90.00
#
_symmetry.space_group_name_H-M   'P 1'
#
loop_
_entity.id
_entity.type
_entity.pdbx_description
1 polymer ?
#
loop_
_entity_poly.entity_id
_entity_poly.type
_entity_poly.pdbx_seq_one_letter_code
_entity_poly.pdbx_strand_id
1 'polypeptide(L)'
;MTEQQDNDSRQGWVKAIPYAMFAAYALGPLLLIPLVGNPWVMVGFIVAVAIIAGLVDGVAFRPNWSLPLLTGVGFWIAKALYFNDGTFIYSIAVTLICAAAMWVGALVGGSSSRSKAEA
;
A
#
# COMPACT_ATOMS: atom_id res chain seq x y z
N MET A 1 -11.07 13.81 -28.50
CA MET A 1 -9.73 13.90 -27.89
C MET A 1 -9.76 13.93 -26.35
N THR A 2 -10.93 14.01 -25.70
CA THR A 2 -11.08 14.06 -24.24
C THR A 2 -11.03 12.69 -23.55
N GLU A 3 -11.53 11.62 -24.17
CA GLU A 3 -11.50 10.26 -23.58
C GLU A 3 -10.10 9.66 -23.46
N GLN A 4 -9.18 9.99 -24.38
CA GLN A 4 -7.83 9.44 -24.38
C GLN A 4 -6.96 10.08 -23.27
N GLN A 5 -7.19 11.36 -22.96
CA GLN A 5 -6.54 12.05 -21.85
C GLN A 5 -7.00 11.55 -20.48
N ASP A 6 -8.29 11.23 -20.30
CA ASP A 6 -8.79 10.70 -19.02
C ASP A 6 -8.27 9.27 -18.76
N ASN A 7 -8.14 8.45 -19.81
CA ASN A 7 -7.59 7.10 -19.70
C ASN A 7 -6.07 7.11 -19.41
N ASP A 8 -5.30 8.00 -20.06
CA ASP A 8 -3.87 8.19 -19.75
C ASP A 8 -3.66 8.77 -18.34
N SER A 9 -4.51 9.71 -17.92
CA SER A 9 -4.43 10.30 -16.57
C SER A 9 -4.76 9.26 -15.48
N ARG A 10 -5.71 8.37 -15.72
CA ARG A 10 -6.00 7.23 -14.83
C ARG A 10 -4.81 6.26 -14.76
N GLN A 11 -4.13 5.95 -15.86
CA GLN A 11 -2.95 5.07 -15.84
C GLN A 11 -1.72 5.72 -15.18
N GLY A 12 -1.55 7.03 -15.29
CA GLY A 12 -0.39 7.75 -14.75
C GLY A 12 -0.32 7.73 -13.22
N TRP A 13 -1.43 8.05 -12.53
CA TRP A 13 -1.46 8.07 -11.07
C TRP A 13 -1.35 6.67 -10.46
N VAL A 14 -1.91 5.69 -11.17
CA VAL A 14 -1.88 4.28 -10.84
C VAL A 14 -0.46 3.70 -10.90
N LYS A 15 0.38 4.18 -11.83
CA LYS A 15 1.82 3.88 -11.88
C LYS A 15 2.63 4.48 -10.72
N ALA A 16 2.14 5.56 -10.10
CA ALA A 16 2.83 6.24 -9.01
C ALA A 16 2.67 5.53 -7.66
N ILE A 17 1.64 4.69 -7.50
CA ILE A 17 1.32 3.97 -6.25
C ILE A 17 2.50 3.17 -5.68
N PRO A 18 3.19 2.29 -6.42
CA PRO A 18 4.32 1.53 -5.87
C PRO A 18 5.49 2.43 -5.45
N TYR A 19 5.74 3.52 -6.19
CA TYR A 19 6.79 4.49 -5.83
C TYR A 19 6.40 5.31 -4.59
N ALA A 20 5.15 5.73 -4.47
CA ALA A 20 4.64 6.45 -3.31
C ALA A 20 4.70 5.57 -2.05
N MET A 21 4.40 4.28 -2.20
CA MET A 21 4.49 3.31 -1.12
C MET A 21 5.94 3.09 -0.68
N PHE A 22 6.86 2.94 -1.63
CA PHE A 22 8.29 2.85 -1.33
C PHE A 22 8.81 4.11 -0.64
N ALA A 23 8.42 5.29 -1.13
CA ALA A 23 8.74 6.56 -0.51
C ALA A 23 8.16 6.67 0.91
N ALA A 24 6.94 6.20 1.15
CA ALA A 24 6.35 6.17 2.48
C ALA A 24 7.11 5.24 3.44
N TYR A 25 7.60 4.08 2.97
CA TYR A 25 8.41 3.18 3.79
C TYR A 25 9.83 3.70 4.07
N ALA A 26 10.42 4.45 3.13
CA ALA A 26 11.76 5.02 3.31
C ALA A 26 11.72 6.32 4.12
N LEU A 27 10.85 7.26 3.74
CA LEU A 27 10.79 8.60 4.33
C LEU A 27 9.92 8.64 5.59
N GLY A 28 8.92 7.77 5.69
CA GLY A 28 8.01 7.72 6.83
C GLY A 28 8.79 7.56 8.13
N PRO A 29 9.51 6.44 8.35
CA PRO A 29 10.28 6.25 9.58
C PRO A 29 11.29 7.38 9.82
N LEU A 30 12.00 7.85 8.78
CA LEU A 30 13.00 8.91 8.89
C LEU A 30 12.43 10.21 9.51
N LEU A 31 11.23 10.61 9.11
CA LEU A 31 10.58 11.83 9.59
C LEU A 31 9.89 11.64 10.94
N LEU A 32 9.36 10.44 11.16
CA LEU A 32 8.42 10.16 12.25
C LEU A 32 9.17 9.76 13.53
N ILE A 33 10.35 9.11 13.41
CA ILE A 33 11.23 8.75 14.54
C ILE A 33 11.65 9.97 15.38
N PRO A 34 12.19 11.06 14.81
CA PRO A 34 12.58 12.24 15.60
C PRO A 34 11.39 13.03 16.15
N LEU A 35 10.20 12.84 15.58
CA LEU A 35 9.03 13.67 15.90
C LEU A 35 8.21 13.13 17.09
N VAL A 36 8.13 11.81 17.26
CA VAL A 36 7.15 11.20 18.18
C VAL A 36 7.81 10.42 19.32
N GLY A 37 9.01 9.86 19.12
CA GLY A 37 9.73 9.09 20.14
C GLY A 37 9.01 7.83 20.66
N ASN A 38 7.81 7.52 20.15
CA ASN A 38 6.99 6.38 20.58
C ASN A 38 7.04 5.25 19.53
N PRO A 39 7.57 4.06 19.87
CA PRO A 39 7.70 2.94 18.94
C PRO A 39 6.37 2.46 18.35
N TRP A 40 5.27 2.57 19.11
CA TRP A 40 3.95 2.11 18.68
C TRP A 40 3.39 2.92 17.50
N VAL A 41 3.81 4.18 17.37
CA VAL A 41 3.39 5.03 16.26
C VAL A 41 4.03 4.58 14.94
N MET A 42 5.27 4.05 14.98
CA MET A 42 5.87 3.42 13.81
C MET A 42 5.10 2.18 13.35
N VAL A 43 4.70 1.33 14.30
CA VAL A 43 3.92 0.12 14.02
C VAL A 43 2.58 0.50 13.38
N GLY A 44 1.88 1.48 13.97
CA GLY A 44 0.64 2.01 13.43
C GLY A 44 0.81 2.59 12.02
N PHE A 45 1.87 3.37 11.78
CA PHE A 45 2.17 3.93 10.47
C PHE A 45 2.41 2.86 9.41
N ILE A 46 3.25 1.87 9.70
CA ILE A 46 3.60 0.79 8.77
C ILE A 46 2.38 -0.06 8.40
N VAL A 47 1.52 -0.34 9.38
CA VAL A 47 0.27 -1.06 9.16
C VAL A 47 -0.69 -0.20 8.35
N ALA A 48 -0.82 1.09 8.65
CA ALA A 48 -1.68 2.01 7.90
C ALA A 48 -1.26 2.11 6.43
N VAL A 49 0.04 2.24 6.15
CA VAL A 49 0.57 2.29 4.77
C VAL A 49 0.22 1.00 4.02
N ALA A 50 0.37 -0.16 4.65
CA ALA A 50 0.03 -1.44 4.03
C ALA A 50 -1.48 -1.58 3.75
N ILE A 51 -2.34 -1.13 4.67
CA ILE A 51 -3.79 -1.15 4.48
C ILE A 51 -4.19 -0.22 3.34
N ILE A 52 -3.69 1.02 3.32
CA ILE A 52 -4.02 2.01 2.30
C ILE A 52 -3.54 1.53 0.93
N ALA A 53 -2.29 1.08 0.83
CA ALA A 53 -1.74 0.57 -0.42
C ALA A 53 -2.52 -0.66 -0.92
N GLY A 54 -2.83 -1.60 -0.02
CA GLY A 54 -3.65 -2.75 -0.35
C GLY A 54 -5.03 -2.35 -0.87
N LEU A 55 -5.76 -1.50 -0.15
CA LEU A 55 -7.09 -1.02 -0.56
C LEU A 55 -7.05 -0.31 -1.91
N VAL A 56 -6.12 0.62 -2.09
CA VAL A 56 -5.99 1.37 -3.35
C VAL A 56 -5.67 0.43 -4.50
N ASP A 57 -4.76 -0.53 -4.30
CA ASP A 57 -4.42 -1.52 -5.31
C ASP A 57 -5.60 -2.44 -5.65
N GLY A 58 -6.32 -2.92 -4.64
CA GLY A 58 -7.50 -3.75 -4.81
C GLY A 58 -8.62 -3.05 -5.57
N VAL A 59 -8.82 -1.75 -5.35
CA VAL A 59 -9.82 -0.96 -6.07
C VAL A 59 -9.38 -0.63 -7.49
N ALA A 60 -8.09 -0.33 -7.71
CA ALA A 60 -7.57 0.15 -8.99
C ALA A 60 -7.15 -0.98 -9.95
N PHE A 61 -6.75 -2.14 -9.44
CA PHE A 61 -6.15 -3.22 -10.21
C PHE A 61 -6.76 -4.59 -9.92
N ARG A 62 -6.39 -5.58 -10.74
CA ARG A 62 -6.73 -6.98 -10.47
C ARG A 62 -5.93 -7.50 -9.27
N PRO A 63 -6.57 -8.28 -8.37
CA PRO A 63 -5.87 -8.87 -7.24
C PRO A 63 -4.67 -9.72 -7.68
N ASN A 64 -3.45 -9.28 -7.38
CA ASN A 64 -2.20 -10.01 -7.59
C ASN A 64 -1.29 -9.96 -6.35
N TRP A 65 -0.43 -10.96 -6.17
CA TRP A 65 0.49 -11.03 -5.03
C TRP A 65 1.70 -10.10 -5.12
N SER A 66 1.92 -9.43 -6.26
CA SER A 66 3.12 -8.60 -6.46
C SER A 66 3.22 -7.46 -5.46
N LEU A 67 2.12 -6.74 -5.20
CA LEU A 67 2.13 -5.60 -4.28
C LEU A 67 2.23 -6.03 -2.82
N PRO A 68 1.46 -7.02 -2.32
CA PRO A 68 1.67 -7.56 -0.99
C PRO A 68 3.11 -8.02 -0.73
N LEU A 69 3.75 -8.70 -1.69
CA LEU A 69 5.15 -9.10 -1.59
C LEU A 69 6.09 -7.88 -1.60
N LEU A 70 5.83 -6.88 -2.45
CA LEU A 70 6.59 -5.64 -2.49
C LEU A 70 6.50 -4.88 -1.16
N THR A 71 5.35 -4.92 -0.48
CA THR A 71 5.15 -4.37 0.87
C THR A 71 6.06 -5.05 1.90
N GLY A 72 6.13 -6.38 1.87
CA GLY A 72 7.02 -7.15 2.72
C GLY A 72 8.49 -6.82 2.49
N VAL A 73 8.90 -6.69 1.23
CA VAL A 73 10.26 -6.29 0.84
C VAL A 73 10.55 -4.84 1.26
N GLY A 74 9.60 -3.92 1.05
CA GLY A 74 9.72 -2.51 1.46
C GLY A 74 9.87 -2.36 2.97
N PHE A 75 9.13 -3.16 3.75
CA PHE A 75 9.33 -3.25 5.19
C PHE A 75 10.70 -3.82 5.55
N TRP A 76 11.21 -4.82 4.83
CA TRP A 76 12.56 -5.35 5.07
C TRP A 76 13.65 -4.29 4.87
N ILE A 77 13.50 -3.44 3.86
CA ILE A 77 14.41 -2.32 3.62
C ILE A 77 14.30 -1.29 4.75
N ALA A 78 13.08 -0.92 5.14
CA ALA A 78 12.85 -0.03 6.28
C ALA A 78 13.42 -0.62 7.58
N LYS A 79 13.32 -1.94 7.77
CA LYS A 79 13.91 -2.66 8.90
C LYS A 79 15.43 -2.53 8.91
N ALA A 80 16.09 -2.77 7.78
CA ALA A 80 17.55 -2.63 7.69
C ALA A 80 18.05 -1.21 8.01
N LEU A 81 17.23 -0.18 7.75
CA LEU A 81 17.59 1.22 7.95
C LEU A 81 17.24 1.75 9.35
N TYR A 82 16.12 1.30 9.93
CA TYR A 82 15.49 1.99 11.05
C TYR A 82 15.09 1.08 12.22
N PHE A 83 15.00 -0.23 12.04
CA PHE A 83 14.48 -1.13 13.07
C PHE A 83 15.46 -2.23 13.48
N ASN A 84 15.26 -2.77 14.67
CA ASN A 84 16.09 -3.83 15.22
C ASN A 84 15.78 -5.19 14.57
N ASP A 85 16.73 -6.14 14.58
CA ASP A 85 16.59 -7.39 13.81
C ASP A 85 15.38 -8.25 14.18
N GLY A 86 14.93 -8.19 15.44
CA GLY A 86 13.73 -8.89 15.91
C GLY A 86 12.42 -8.44 15.27
N THR A 87 12.40 -7.33 14.53
CA THR A 87 11.20 -6.81 13.85
C THR A 87 10.89 -7.50 12.51
N PHE A 88 11.72 -8.45 12.05
CA PHE A 88 11.50 -9.15 10.79
C PHE A 88 10.12 -9.84 10.71
N ILE A 89 9.58 -10.30 11.84
CA ILE A 89 8.26 -10.97 11.90
C ILE A 89 7.13 -10.06 11.37
N TYR A 90 7.27 -8.75 11.52
CA TYR A 90 6.28 -7.80 11.04
C TYR A 90 6.24 -7.73 9.51
N SER A 91 7.29 -8.13 8.78
CA SER A 91 7.23 -8.18 7.32
C SER A 91 6.15 -9.13 6.83
N ILE A 92 5.98 -10.26 7.52
CA ILE A 92 4.95 -11.26 7.21
C ILE A 92 3.56 -10.68 7.53
N ALA A 93 3.40 -10.10 8.73
CA ALA A 93 2.14 -9.51 9.14
C ALA A 93 1.68 -8.40 8.17
N VAL A 94 2.59 -7.51 7.79
CA VAL A 94 2.30 -6.36 6.93
C VAL A 94 2.00 -6.81 5.49
N THR A 95 2.67 -7.86 5.00
CA THR A 95 2.35 -8.50 3.71
C THR A 95 0.93 -9.07 3.71
N LEU A 96 0.56 -9.82 4.77
CA LEU A 96 -0.78 -10.41 4.88
C LEU A 96 -1.87 -9.36 5.05
N ILE A 97 -1.62 -8.30 5.83
CA ILE A 97 -2.54 -7.17 5.98
C ILE A 97 -2.76 -6.48 4.64
N CYS A 98 -1.67 -6.23 3.88
CA CYS A 98 -1.77 -5.64 2.54
C CYS A 98 -2.61 -6.53 1.61
N ALA A 99 -2.37 -7.85 1.60
CA ALA A 99 -3.15 -8.79 0.79
C ALA A 99 -4.64 -8.81 1.19
N ALA A 100 -4.94 -8.80 2.49
CA ALA A 100 -6.31 -8.77 2.99
C ALA A 100 -7.03 -7.47 2.61
N ALA A 101 -6.37 -6.33 2.81
CA ALA A 101 -6.88 -5.00 2.46
C ALA A 101 -7.15 -4.89 0.94
N MET A 102 -6.27 -5.46 0.14
CA MET A 102 -6.43 -5.55 -1.31
C MET A 102 -7.60 -6.41 -1.74
N TRP A 103 -7.80 -7.54 -1.08
CA TRP A 103 -8.96 -8.38 -1.35
C TRP A 103 -10.26 -7.65 -1.01
N VAL A 104 -10.30 -6.91 0.10
CA VAL A 104 -11.44 -6.04 0.47
C VAL A 104 -11.65 -4.94 -0.58
N GLY A 105 -10.58 -4.26 -1.02
CA GLY A 105 -10.65 -3.22 -2.05
C GLY A 105 -11.24 -3.74 -3.36
N ALA A 106 -10.86 -4.96 -3.76
CA ALA A 106 -11.36 -5.58 -4.98
C ALA A 106 -12.86 -5.91 -4.93
N LEU A 107 -13.39 -6.29 -3.76
CA LEU A 107 -14.83 -6.48 -3.57
C LEU A 107 -15.62 -5.17 -3.71
N VAL A 108 -15.04 -4.07 -3.22
CA VAL A 108 -15.65 -2.73 -3.32
C VAL A 108 -15.57 -2.18 -4.76
N GLY A 109 -14.44 -2.38 -5.45
CA GLY A 109 -14.30 -2.00 -6.86
C GLY A 109 -15.21 -2.81 -7.80
N GLY A 110 -15.36 -4.11 -7.53
CA GLY A 110 -16.21 -5.02 -8.32
C GLY A 110 -17.72 -4.81 -8.15
N SER A 111 -18.16 -4.30 -7.00
CA SER A 111 -19.57 -3.92 -6.77
C SER A 111 -19.93 -2.61 -7.48
N SER A 112 -18.99 -1.67 -7.56
CA SER A 112 -19.16 -0.38 -8.23
C SER A 112 -19.32 -0.50 -9.76
N SER A 113 -18.69 -1.50 -10.39
CA SER A 113 -18.81 -1.75 -11.83
C SER A 113 -20.13 -2.42 -12.21
N ARG A 114 -20.70 -3.25 -11.31
CA ARG A 114 -21.98 -3.93 -11.55
C ARG A 114 -23.17 -2.96 -11.47
N SER A 115 -23.16 -2.02 -10.52
CA SER A 115 -24.22 -1.00 -10.38
C SER A 115 -24.33 -0.03 -11.56
N LYS A 116 -23.24 0.24 -12.30
CA LYS A 116 -23.29 1.09 -13.51
C LYS A 116 -23.80 0.37 -14.76
N ALA A 117 -23.90 -0.96 -14.73
CA ALA A 117 -24.42 -1.75 -15.85
C ALA A 117 -25.95 -1.92 -15.78
N GLU A 118 -26.56 -1.59 -14.65
CA GLU A 118 -28.00 -1.77 -14.38
C GLU A 118 -28.78 -0.44 -14.38
N ALA A 119 -28.13 0.69 -14.68
CA ALA A 119 -28.72 2.03 -14.76
C ALA A 119 -28.64 2.59 -16.19
#